data_AF-A0A804KB11-F1
#
_entry.id   AF-A0A804KB11-F1
#
_cell.length_a   1.000
_cell.length_b   1.000
_cell.length_c   1.000
_cell.angle_alpha   90.00
_cell.angle_beta   90.00
_cell.angle_gamma   90.00
#
_symmetry.space_group_name_H-M   'P 1'
#
loop_
_entity.id
_entity.type
_entity.pdbx_description
1 polymer ?
#
loop_
_entity_poly.entity_id
_entity_poly.type
_entity_poly.pdbx_seq_one_letter_code
_entity_poly.pdbx_strand_id
1 'polypeptide(L)'
;MELSPNISLPAVLIMVLAGLAAGSTFISGDVFESRGSAGRSLLQEKSSCPISFENMNYTIITSKCKGPQYPAKLCCGAFKEFACPYADQLNDETNDCASTMFSYINLYGKYPPGLFASECREGKEGLACPANPPESENDTASAGIIIIQSFTSLILICGMVLTFLCC
;
A
#
# COMPACT_ATOMS: atom_id res chain seq x y z
N MET A 1 12.86 -26.15 92.85
CA MET A 1 13.27 -27.21 91.91
C MET A 1 14.52 -26.70 91.21
N GLU A 2 15.68 -27.10 91.72
CA GLU A 2 16.55 -28.11 91.07
C GLU A 2 17.15 -27.58 89.77
N LEU A 3 18.37 -27.07 89.91
CA LEU A 3 19.29 -26.72 88.85
C LEU A 3 19.99 -28.01 88.42
N SER A 4 19.69 -28.54 87.24
CA SER A 4 20.72 -29.26 86.48
C SER A 4 20.47 -29.38 84.99
N PRO A 5 21.57 -29.47 84.23
CA PRO A 5 21.69 -29.04 82.85
C PRO A 5 21.90 -30.25 81.93
N ASN A 6 21.24 -30.30 80.78
CA ASN A 6 21.55 -31.30 79.76
C ASN A 6 21.00 -30.89 78.40
N ILE A 7 21.36 -29.69 77.93
CA ILE A 7 21.23 -29.38 76.51
C ILE A 7 22.53 -29.83 75.83
N SER A 8 22.38 -31.03 75.28
CA SER A 8 23.36 -31.86 74.60
C SER A 8 24.13 -31.06 73.54
N LEU A 9 25.46 -31.24 73.45
CA LEU A 9 26.32 -30.67 72.39
C LEU A 9 25.71 -30.69 70.95
N PRO A 10 24.93 -31.71 70.52
CA PRO A 10 24.17 -31.68 69.26
C PRO A 10 23.14 -30.53 69.14
N ALA A 11 22.59 -30.00 70.24
CA ALA A 11 21.64 -28.89 70.21
C ALA A 11 22.30 -27.55 69.82
N VAL A 12 23.58 -27.38 70.17
CA VAL A 12 24.38 -26.23 69.70
C VAL A 12 24.79 -26.40 68.24
N LEU A 13 25.04 -27.64 67.80
CA LEU A 13 25.36 -27.96 66.41
C LEU A 13 24.19 -27.66 65.43
N ILE A 14 22.93 -27.83 65.88
CA ILE A 14 21.75 -27.49 65.06
C ILE A 14 21.60 -25.97 64.86
N MET A 15 21.99 -25.13 65.83
CA MET A 15 21.94 -23.67 65.64
C MET A 15 23.03 -23.12 64.69
N VAL A 16 24.10 -23.87 64.43
CA VAL A 16 25.20 -23.45 63.53
C VAL A 16 25.01 -23.97 62.09
N LEU A 17 24.30 -25.09 61.89
CA LEU A 17 23.91 -25.58 60.56
C LEU A 17 22.71 -24.84 59.94
N ALA A 18 22.09 -23.92 60.68
CA ALA A 18 21.25 -22.84 60.11
C ALA A 18 22.10 -21.68 59.56
N GLY A 19 23.40 -21.89 59.39
CA GLY A 19 24.20 -21.13 58.45
C GLY A 19 23.66 -21.28 57.03
N LEU A 20 23.66 -20.16 56.31
CA LEU A 20 23.89 -20.13 54.87
C LEU A 20 22.72 -20.63 53.99
N ALA A 21 21.54 -20.06 54.19
CA ALA A 21 20.54 -19.96 53.11
C ALA A 21 19.81 -18.61 53.12
N ALA A 22 20.54 -17.52 53.38
CA ALA A 22 20.11 -16.18 53.00
C ALA A 22 20.80 -15.84 51.66
N GLY A 23 20.10 -16.06 50.54
CA GLY A 23 20.55 -15.60 49.24
C GLY A 23 20.31 -16.55 48.07
N SER A 24 19.09 -17.06 47.91
CA SER A 24 18.63 -17.49 46.59
C SER A 24 17.32 -16.76 46.31
N THR A 25 17.40 -15.70 45.51
CA THR A 25 16.25 -15.17 44.79
C THR A 25 15.70 -16.34 43.99
N PHE A 26 14.58 -16.91 44.43
CA PHE A 26 13.85 -17.86 43.61
C PHE A 26 13.38 -17.07 42.39
N ILE A 27 14.10 -17.20 41.28
CA ILE A 27 13.57 -16.88 39.97
C ILE A 27 12.43 -17.88 39.79
N SER A 28 11.22 -17.42 40.09
CA SER A 28 10.01 -18.11 39.68
C SER A 28 10.01 -18.04 38.15
N GLY A 29 10.40 -19.14 37.53
CA GLY A 29 10.07 -19.41 36.14
C GLY A 29 8.59 -19.76 36.08
N ASP A 30 7.75 -18.73 36.04
CA ASP A 30 6.46 -18.81 35.37
C ASP A 30 6.58 -17.97 34.10
N VAL A 31 6.49 -18.70 32.99
CA VAL A 31 5.96 -18.31 31.68
C VAL A 31 6.58 -17.06 31.03
N PHE A 32 6.79 -17.19 29.73
CA PHE A 32 6.98 -16.09 28.79
C PHE A 32 5.84 -15.06 28.98
N GLU A 33 5.96 -14.17 29.96
CA GLU A 33 5.48 -12.82 29.80
C GLU A 33 6.42 -12.24 28.76
N SER A 34 6.06 -12.53 27.51
CA SER A 34 6.30 -11.61 26.44
C SER A 34 6.02 -10.25 27.07
N ARG A 35 7.09 -9.53 27.40
CA ARG A 35 7.12 -8.11 27.07
C ARG A 35 6.84 -8.10 25.58
N GLY A 36 5.57 -8.28 25.24
CA GLY A 36 4.89 -7.55 24.23
C GLY A 36 5.28 -6.16 24.63
N SER A 37 6.42 -5.73 24.06
CA SER A 37 6.50 -4.44 23.47
C SER A 37 5.06 -4.17 23.06
N ALA A 38 4.39 -3.31 23.82
CA ALA A 38 3.38 -2.48 23.26
C ALA A 38 4.12 -1.60 22.23
N GLY A 39 4.70 -2.23 21.20
CA GLY A 39 4.64 -1.82 19.83
C GLY A 39 3.16 -1.83 19.55
N ARG A 40 2.50 -0.78 20.06
CA ARG A 40 1.48 -0.07 19.34
C ARG A 40 2.11 0.18 17.96
N SER A 41 2.03 -0.81 17.07
CA SER A 41 1.68 -0.47 15.72
C SER A 41 0.39 0.29 15.93
N LEU A 42 0.50 1.62 15.93
CA LEU A 42 -0.65 2.42 15.62
C LEU A 42 -1.09 1.80 14.29
N LEU A 43 -2.16 0.99 14.32
CA LEU A 43 -3.11 1.02 13.23
C LEU A 43 -3.47 2.49 13.19
N GLN A 44 -2.66 3.29 12.49
CA GLN A 44 -3.05 4.63 12.14
C GLN A 44 -4.34 4.38 11.41
N GLU A 45 -5.44 4.65 12.09
CA GLU A 45 -6.77 4.38 11.60
C GLU A 45 -6.99 5.40 10.50
N LYS A 46 -6.47 5.03 9.33
CA LYS A 46 -6.62 5.76 8.10
C LYS A 46 -8.08 5.70 7.75
N SER A 47 -8.61 6.84 7.34
CA SER A 47 -9.95 6.89 6.79
C SER A 47 -10.03 5.99 5.55
N SER A 48 -11.22 5.41 5.34
CA SER A 48 -11.46 4.57 4.18
C SER A 48 -11.41 5.41 2.91
N CYS A 49 -10.78 4.85 1.87
CA CYS A 49 -10.66 5.49 0.58
C CYS A 49 -12.05 5.78 -0.04
N PRO A 50 -12.35 7.03 -0.42
CA PRO A 50 -13.61 7.36 -1.10
C PRO A 50 -13.69 6.82 -2.53
N ILE A 51 -12.58 6.34 -3.09
CA ILE A 51 -12.49 5.79 -4.45
C ILE A 51 -12.61 4.26 -4.39
N SER A 52 -13.55 3.71 -5.15
CA SER A 52 -13.68 2.26 -5.30
C SER A 52 -12.67 1.72 -6.32
N PHE A 53 -11.49 1.33 -5.84
CA PHE A 53 -10.48 0.70 -6.70
C PHE A 53 -10.86 -0.73 -7.13
N GLU A 54 -11.76 -1.42 -6.43
CA GLU A 54 -12.13 -2.82 -6.72
C GLU A 54 -12.56 -3.07 -8.17
N ASN A 55 -13.40 -2.18 -8.71
CA ASN A 55 -14.03 -2.35 -10.03
C ASN A 55 -13.35 -1.54 -11.14
N MET A 56 -12.13 -1.07 -10.91
CA MET A 56 -11.38 -0.28 -11.89
C MET A 56 -10.85 -1.13 -13.06
N ASN A 57 -10.54 -0.47 -14.17
CA ASN A 57 -9.96 -1.14 -15.34
C ASN A 57 -8.44 -1.29 -15.22
N TYR A 58 -8.00 -2.44 -14.69
CA TYR A 58 -6.58 -2.77 -14.52
C TYR A 58 -5.84 -3.13 -15.82
N THR A 59 -6.54 -3.24 -16.96
CA THR A 59 -5.90 -3.60 -18.24
C THR A 59 -4.89 -2.55 -18.70
N ILE A 60 -5.05 -1.29 -18.30
CA ILE A 60 -4.11 -0.21 -18.60
C ILE A 60 -2.70 -0.53 -18.06
N ILE A 61 -2.60 -1.21 -16.92
CA ILE A 61 -1.34 -1.68 -16.32
C ILE A 61 -0.97 -3.05 -16.87
N THR A 62 -1.89 -4.03 -16.79
CA THR A 62 -1.58 -5.45 -17.05
C THR A 62 -1.30 -5.77 -18.52
N SER A 63 -1.78 -4.94 -19.45
CA SER A 63 -1.46 -5.10 -20.88
C SER A 63 -0.03 -4.64 -21.22
N LYS A 64 0.49 -3.65 -20.50
CA LYS A 64 1.78 -2.98 -20.78
C LYS A 64 2.91 -3.46 -19.87
N CYS A 65 2.64 -3.65 -18.58
CA CYS A 65 3.61 -4.06 -17.58
C CYS A 65 3.60 -5.58 -17.40
N LYS A 66 4.51 -6.30 -18.08
CA LYS A 66 4.56 -7.76 -18.06
C LYS A 66 5.88 -8.28 -17.49
N GLY A 67 5.78 -9.34 -16.68
CA GLY A 67 6.92 -10.08 -16.17
C GLY A 67 7.58 -10.94 -17.25
N PRO A 68 8.75 -11.53 -16.94
CA PRO A 68 9.42 -11.51 -15.64
C PRO A 68 10.30 -10.28 -15.39
N GLN A 69 10.65 -9.52 -16.42
CA GLN A 69 11.61 -8.42 -16.31
C GLN A 69 10.98 -7.08 -15.90
N TYR A 70 9.65 -6.92 -16.01
CA TYR A 70 8.92 -5.72 -15.62
C TYR A 70 9.59 -4.41 -16.08
N PRO A 71 9.67 -4.15 -17.39
CA PRO A 71 10.42 -3.02 -17.91
C PRO A 71 9.90 -1.68 -17.35
N ALA A 72 10.73 -1.01 -16.53
CA ALA A 72 10.37 0.19 -15.77
C ALA A 72 9.68 1.26 -16.62
N LYS A 73 10.20 1.58 -17.80
CA LYS A 73 9.61 2.61 -18.68
C LYS A 73 8.14 2.30 -19.05
N LEU A 74 7.82 1.04 -19.34
CA LEU A 74 6.45 0.63 -19.69
C LEU A 74 5.58 0.54 -18.44
N CYS A 75 6.10 -0.05 -17.36
CA CYS A 75 5.38 -0.21 -16.11
C CYS A 75 5.03 1.11 -15.44
N CYS A 76 5.99 2.03 -15.34
CA CYS A 76 5.79 3.34 -14.73
C CYS A 76 4.93 4.25 -15.61
N GLY A 77 5.05 4.18 -16.93
CA GLY A 77 4.16 4.91 -17.84
C GLY A 77 2.71 4.47 -17.69
N ALA A 78 2.47 3.15 -17.67
CA ALA A 78 1.13 2.58 -17.46
C ALA A 78 0.57 2.89 -16.07
N PHE A 79 1.42 2.82 -15.04
CA PHE A 79 1.05 3.16 -13.67
C PHE A 79 0.67 4.63 -13.52
N LYS A 80 1.41 5.56 -14.14
CA LYS A 80 1.03 6.99 -14.17
C LYS A 80 -0.33 7.19 -14.83
N GLU A 81 -0.57 6.55 -15.97
CA GLU A 81 -1.85 6.65 -16.68
C GLU A 81 -3.05 6.21 -15.82
N PHE A 82 -2.84 5.20 -14.96
CA PHE A 82 -3.83 4.71 -14.03
C PHE A 82 -3.98 5.58 -12.77
N ALA A 83 -2.87 5.98 -12.15
CA ALA A 83 -2.85 6.57 -10.81
C ALA A 83 -3.00 8.09 -10.80
N CYS A 84 -2.52 8.78 -11.83
CA CYS A 84 -2.49 10.24 -11.85
C CYS A 84 -3.86 10.93 -11.78
N PRO A 85 -4.96 10.38 -12.33
CA PRO A 85 -6.30 10.94 -12.11
C PRO A 85 -6.74 10.99 -10.64
N TYR A 86 -6.07 10.24 -9.76
CA TYR A 86 -6.41 10.09 -8.34
C TYR A 86 -5.25 10.54 -7.42
N ALA A 87 -4.31 11.33 -7.95
CA ALA A 87 -3.08 11.69 -7.24
C ALA A 87 -3.36 12.38 -5.90
N ASP A 88 -4.38 13.23 -5.82
CA ASP A 88 -4.71 13.95 -4.57
C ASP A 88 -5.12 12.99 -3.45
N GLN A 89 -5.97 12.01 -3.75
CA GLN A 89 -6.42 11.02 -2.77
C GLN A 89 -5.31 10.02 -2.45
N LEU A 90 -4.47 9.68 -3.43
CA LEU A 90 -3.35 8.75 -3.23
C LEU A 90 -2.20 9.37 -2.41
N ASN A 91 -1.99 10.67 -2.51
CA ASN A 91 -0.96 11.40 -1.76
C ASN A 91 -1.44 11.87 -0.38
N ASP A 92 -2.72 11.69 -0.05
CA ASP A 92 -3.25 11.99 1.27
C ASP A 92 -2.94 10.86 2.26
N GLU A 93 -2.00 11.13 3.16
CA GLU A 93 -1.54 10.18 4.19
C GLU A 93 -2.60 9.84 5.25
N THR A 94 -3.72 10.58 5.29
CA THR A 94 -4.82 10.36 6.26
C THR A 94 -5.79 9.26 5.83
N ASN A 95 -5.69 8.77 4.59
CA ASN A 95 -6.53 7.71 4.06
C ASN A 95 -5.72 6.48 3.62
N ASP A 96 -6.44 5.39 3.32
CA ASP A 96 -5.88 4.10 2.90
C ASP A 96 -5.87 3.88 1.37
N CYS A 97 -6.15 4.90 0.56
CA CYS A 97 -6.28 4.79 -0.90
C CYS A 97 -5.04 4.17 -1.56
N ALA A 98 -3.84 4.60 -1.19
CA ALA A 98 -2.61 4.06 -1.76
C ALA A 98 -2.47 2.55 -1.50
N SER A 99 -2.69 2.13 -0.25
CA SER A 99 -2.61 0.71 0.14
C SER A 99 -3.67 -0.12 -0.58
N THR A 100 -4.91 0.38 -0.65
CA THR A 100 -6.03 -0.27 -1.34
C THR A 100 -5.76 -0.40 -2.83
N MET A 101 -5.29 0.67 -3.48
CA MET A 101 -4.94 0.66 -4.90
C MET A 101 -3.84 -0.36 -5.20
N PHE A 102 -2.72 -0.35 -4.44
CA PHE A 102 -1.64 -1.31 -4.66
C PHE A 102 -2.07 -2.76 -4.41
N SER A 103 -2.96 -3.00 -3.45
CA SER A 103 -3.52 -4.33 -3.20
C SER A 103 -4.20 -4.89 -4.45
N TYR A 104 -5.11 -4.13 -5.07
CA TYR A 104 -5.81 -4.58 -6.28
C TYR A 104 -4.90 -4.64 -7.51
N ILE A 105 -3.97 -3.69 -7.68
CA ILE A 105 -2.96 -3.76 -8.75
C ILE A 105 -2.18 -5.08 -8.66
N ASN A 106 -1.70 -5.42 -7.46
CA ASN A 106 -0.92 -6.63 -7.24
C ASN A 106 -1.77 -7.89 -7.41
N LEU A 107 -3.01 -7.88 -6.95
CA LEU A 107 -3.95 -8.99 -7.08
C LEU A 107 -4.25 -9.31 -8.56
N TYR A 108 -4.69 -8.31 -9.33
CA TYR A 108 -5.10 -8.52 -10.72
C TYR A 108 -3.92 -8.71 -11.67
N GLY A 109 -2.81 -8.00 -11.42
CA GLY A 109 -1.61 -8.09 -12.24
C GLY A 109 -0.65 -9.22 -11.83
N LYS A 110 -0.87 -9.86 -10.68
CA LYS A 110 0.06 -10.83 -10.07
C LYS A 110 1.46 -10.25 -9.89
N TYR A 111 1.54 -8.97 -9.54
CA TYR A 111 2.81 -8.28 -9.36
C TYR A 111 3.43 -8.58 -8.00
N PRO A 112 4.77 -8.68 -7.91
CA PRO A 112 5.45 -8.77 -6.62
C PRO A 112 5.24 -7.48 -5.81
N PRO A 113 5.11 -7.58 -4.48
CA PRO A 113 4.93 -6.41 -3.63
C PRO A 113 6.12 -5.46 -3.78
N GLY A 114 5.81 -4.17 -3.88
CA GLY A 114 6.84 -3.11 -3.99
C GLY A 114 7.39 -2.87 -5.40
N LEU A 115 6.96 -3.62 -6.43
CA LEU A 115 7.46 -3.45 -7.81
C LEU A 115 7.42 -1.99 -8.27
N PHE A 116 6.26 -1.34 -8.17
CA PHE A 116 6.12 0.05 -8.64
C PHE A 116 6.87 1.04 -7.74
N ALA A 117 6.99 0.76 -6.44
CA ALA A 117 7.75 1.60 -5.52
C ALA A 117 9.27 1.53 -5.78
N SER A 118 9.77 0.37 -6.22
CA SER A 118 11.19 0.19 -6.55
C SER A 118 11.52 0.69 -7.97
N GLU A 119 10.66 0.41 -8.94
CA GLU A 119 10.93 0.71 -10.35
C GLU A 119 10.59 2.16 -10.73
N CYS A 120 9.58 2.77 -10.10
CA CYS A 120 9.00 4.04 -10.53
C CYS A 120 9.40 5.22 -9.63
N ARG A 121 10.67 5.62 -9.72
CA ARG A 121 11.18 6.80 -9.03
C ARG A 121 11.87 7.75 -10.01
N GLU A 122 11.37 8.98 -10.10
CA GLU A 122 11.93 10.01 -10.99
C GLU A 122 12.75 11.06 -10.23
N GLY A 123 12.61 11.14 -8.92
CA GLY A 123 13.37 12.09 -8.09
C GLY A 123 13.12 11.94 -6.59
N LYS A 124 13.34 13.04 -5.86
CA LYS A 124 13.07 13.14 -4.42
C LYS A 124 11.57 13.23 -4.12
N GLU A 125 10.83 13.92 -4.99
CA GLU A 125 9.37 14.10 -4.92
C GLU A 125 8.57 12.87 -5.36
N GLY A 126 9.24 11.73 -5.60
CA GLY A 126 8.59 10.49 -6.04
C GLY A 126 8.37 10.43 -7.55
N LEU A 127 7.12 10.20 -7.96
CA LEU A 127 6.70 9.98 -9.33
C LEU A 127 5.82 11.15 -9.79
N ALA A 128 6.29 11.92 -10.78
CA ALA A 128 5.58 13.10 -11.22
C ALA A 128 4.45 12.75 -12.19
N CYS A 129 3.23 13.21 -11.91
CA CYS A 129 2.14 13.13 -12.87
C CYS A 129 2.30 14.19 -13.96
N PRO A 130 1.97 13.87 -15.22
CA PRO A 130 1.92 14.87 -16.28
C PRO A 130 0.89 15.94 -15.91
N ALA A 131 1.14 17.19 -16.31
CA ALA A 131 0.14 18.25 -16.15
C ALA A 131 -1.15 17.83 -16.86
N ASN A 132 -2.27 17.83 -16.15
CA ASN A 132 -3.57 17.57 -16.76
C ASN A 132 -3.79 18.58 -17.90
N PRO A 133 -4.32 18.16 -19.07
CA PRO A 133 -5.00 19.09 -19.96
C PRO A 133 -6.09 19.82 -19.16
N PRO A 134 -6.43 21.08 -19.47
CA PRO A 134 -7.51 21.78 -18.78
C PRO A 134 -8.76 20.90 -18.78
N GLU A 135 -9.29 20.66 -17.59
CA GLU A 135 -10.57 19.98 -17.40
C GLU A 135 -11.60 20.72 -18.25
N SER A 136 -12.21 20.03 -19.21
CA SER A 136 -13.33 20.60 -19.95
C SER A 136 -14.51 20.63 -18.99
N GLU A 137 -14.63 21.72 -18.24
CA GLU A 137 -15.83 22.07 -17.50
C GLU A 137 -17.00 22.01 -18.49
N ASN A 138 -17.86 21.01 -18.30
CA ASN A 138 -19.06 20.81 -19.10
C ASN A 138 -20.12 21.79 -18.59
N ASP A 139 -19.93 23.08 -18.89
CA ASP A 139 -20.94 24.11 -18.64
C ASP A 139 -22.13 23.83 -19.53
N THR A 140 -23.19 23.33 -18.90
CA THR A 140 -24.52 23.25 -19.50
C THR A 140 -25.05 24.68 -19.64
N ALA A 141 -24.83 25.28 -20.81
CA ALA A 141 -25.54 26.47 -21.25
C ALA A 141 -26.21 26.21 -22.60
N SER A 142 -27.52 26.06 -22.53
CA SER A 142 -28.42 25.97 -23.67
C SER A 142 -28.41 27.24 -24.51
N ALA A 143 -28.47 27.05 -25.83
CA ALA A 143 -28.87 28.00 -26.88
C ALA A 143 -27.78 28.95 -27.46
N GLY A 144 -27.38 28.67 -28.70
CA GLY A 144 -26.69 29.62 -29.57
C GLY A 144 -25.94 28.95 -30.72
N ILE A 145 -26.62 28.70 -31.83
CA ILE A 145 -26.04 28.15 -33.07
C ILE A 145 -24.95 29.08 -33.61
N ILE A 146 -23.72 28.58 -33.79
CA ILE A 146 -22.75 29.13 -34.74
C ILE A 146 -22.17 27.97 -35.56
N ILE A 147 -22.57 27.95 -36.82
CA ILE A 147 -22.13 27.02 -37.86
C ILE A 147 -20.72 27.46 -38.31
N ILE A 148 -19.97 26.49 -38.84
CA ILE A 148 -18.78 26.61 -39.70
C ILE A 148 -17.46 26.39 -38.95
N GLN A 149 -16.87 25.20 -39.08
CA GLN A 149 -15.51 25.05 -39.64
C GLN A 149 -15.34 23.66 -40.27
N SER A 150 -14.77 23.71 -41.47
CA SER A 150 -14.77 22.72 -42.53
C SER A 150 -13.49 21.89 -42.51
N PHE A 151 -13.57 20.56 -42.32
CA PHE A 151 -12.49 19.61 -42.61
C PHE A 151 -13.03 18.21 -42.92
N THR A 152 -13.60 18.01 -44.12
CA THR A 152 -13.89 16.66 -44.65
C THR A 152 -13.40 16.52 -46.08
N SER A 153 -12.11 16.78 -46.29
CA SER A 153 -11.41 16.41 -47.52
C SER A 153 -10.49 15.23 -47.23
N LEU A 154 -11.01 13.98 -47.26
CA LEU A 154 -10.22 12.80 -47.66
C LEU A 154 -10.96 11.44 -47.86
N ILE A 155 -12.30 11.36 -47.87
CA ILE A 155 -12.99 10.03 -47.98
C ILE A 155 -14.07 9.98 -49.09
N LEU A 156 -13.89 10.67 -50.23
CA LEU A 156 -14.84 10.60 -51.36
C LEU A 156 -14.16 10.58 -52.74
N ILE A 157 -13.16 9.72 -52.93
CA ILE A 157 -12.60 9.47 -54.28
C ILE A 157 -12.65 7.97 -54.66
N CYS A 158 -13.01 7.06 -53.75
CA CYS A 158 -13.11 5.63 -54.08
C CYS A 158 -14.48 5.20 -54.64
N GLY A 159 -15.54 6.01 -54.46
CA GLY A 159 -16.91 5.66 -54.89
C GLY A 159 -17.25 5.99 -56.35
N MET A 160 -16.53 6.92 -56.98
CA MET A 160 -16.86 7.40 -58.33
C MET A 160 -16.31 6.50 -59.45
N VAL A 161 -15.44 5.53 -59.16
CA VAL A 161 -14.88 4.61 -60.16
C VAL A 161 -15.80 3.39 -60.38
N LEU A 162 -16.65 3.06 -59.42
CA LEU A 162 -17.55 1.89 -59.49
C LEU A 162 -18.88 2.18 -60.21
N THR A 163 -19.29 3.44 -60.35
CA THR A 163 -20.53 3.81 -61.06
C THR A 163 -20.36 3.98 -62.56
N PHE A 164 -19.15 4.25 -63.06
CA PHE A 164 -18.88 4.30 -64.51
C PHE A 164 -18.65 2.93 -65.16
N LEU A 165 -18.61 1.83 -64.38
CA LEU A 165 -18.54 0.47 -64.91
C LEU A 165 -19.91 -0.21 -65.05
N CYS A 166 -21.01 0.46 -64.69
CA CYS A 166 -22.36 -0.12 -64.73
C CYS A 166 -23.39 0.66 -65.58
N CYS A 167 -22.96 1.62 -66.40
CA CYS A 167 -23.73 2.24 -67.48
C CYS A 167 -22.81 2.72 -68.60
#